data_AF-A0A512HPY3-F1
#
_entry.id   AF-A0A512HPY3-F1
#
_cell.length_a   1.000
_cell.length_b   1.000
_cell.length_c   1.000
_cell.angle_alpha   90.00
_cell.angle_beta   90.00
_cell.angle_gamma   90.00
#
_symmetry.space_group_name_H-M   'P 1'
#
loop_
_entity.id
_entity.type
_entity.pdbx_description
1 polymer ?
#
loop_
_entity_poly.entity_id
_entity_poly.type
_entity_poly.pdbx_seq_one_letter_code
_entity_poly.pdbx_strand_id
1 'polypeptide(L)'
;MPAIDCYDGPLWPTLRTVDPRREKAQVAVLSVHLGFGAAEMPIEIYDARMTETMVAAMKSGDLGTRWPRPTSHARVMPSGEYPGMHIALFTEHREFAFCDVGLTGGYLYLDVMRHLVDLFRKAGYVAGDARITEINRSIGLMRRDLRRWLRDQNGEAG
;
A
#
# COMPACT_ATOMS: atom_id res chain seq x y z
N MET A 1 11.83 12.62 4.57
CA MET A 1 12.13 11.29 5.14
C MET A 1 11.16 10.29 4.52
N PRO A 2 11.59 9.08 4.13
CA PRO A 2 10.72 8.07 3.53
C PRO A 2 9.57 7.68 4.47
N ALA A 3 8.39 7.37 3.94
CA ALA A 3 7.23 6.98 4.74
C ALA A 3 7.49 5.77 5.66
N ILE A 4 8.26 4.79 5.17
CA ILE A 4 8.67 3.61 5.95
C ILE A 4 9.52 3.96 7.18
N ASP A 5 10.21 5.09 7.18
CA ASP A 5 11.05 5.57 8.28
C ASP A 5 10.30 6.61 9.14
N CYS A 6 9.28 7.28 8.60
CA CYS A 6 8.44 8.26 9.31
C CYS A 6 7.36 7.63 10.20
N TYR A 7 6.77 6.51 9.78
CA TYR A 7 5.66 5.95 10.52
C TYR A 7 6.12 5.09 11.70
N ASP A 8 5.56 5.42 12.87
CA ASP A 8 5.80 4.72 14.15
C ASP A 8 4.63 3.84 14.60
N GLY A 9 3.62 3.70 13.75
CA GLY A 9 2.53 2.75 13.99
C GLY A 9 3.07 1.34 14.27
N PRO A 10 2.44 0.55 15.15
CA PRO A 10 3.02 -0.66 15.76
C PRO A 10 3.45 -1.78 14.79
N LEU A 11 3.02 -1.70 13.52
CA LEU A 11 3.40 -2.63 12.45
C LEU A 11 4.72 -2.23 11.77
N TRP A 12 5.03 -0.93 11.71
CA TRP A 12 6.22 -0.40 11.06
C TRP A 12 7.52 -0.86 11.73
N PRO A 13 7.67 -0.81 13.07
CA PRO A 13 8.82 -1.44 13.72
C PRO A 13 8.91 -2.94 13.46
N THR A 14 7.76 -3.63 13.31
CA THR A 14 7.74 -5.07 13.04
C THR A 14 8.27 -5.38 11.63
N LEU A 15 7.81 -4.63 10.63
CA LEU A 15 8.32 -4.68 9.26
C LEU A 15 9.84 -4.42 9.24
N ARG A 16 10.29 -3.30 9.81
CA ARG A 16 11.72 -2.93 9.85
C ARG A 16 12.59 -3.95 10.59
N THR A 17 12.04 -4.66 11.57
CA THR A 17 12.76 -5.73 12.29
C THR A 17 12.87 -7.02 11.46
N VAL A 18 11.82 -7.38 10.72
CA VAL A 18 11.72 -8.67 10.02
C VAL A 18 12.33 -8.59 8.62
N ASP A 19 12.27 -7.42 8.00
CA ASP A 19 12.84 -7.11 6.69
C ASP A 19 13.69 -5.81 6.75
N PRO A 20 14.81 -5.82 7.50
CA PRO A 20 15.65 -4.63 7.67
C PRO A 20 16.34 -4.19 6.38
N ARG A 21 16.53 -5.11 5.42
CA ARG A 21 17.15 -4.83 4.11
C ARG A 21 16.16 -4.52 3.01
N ARG A 22 14.84 -4.64 3.27
CA ARG A 22 13.77 -4.41 2.28
C ARG A 22 13.86 -5.36 1.09
N GLU A 23 14.25 -6.60 1.35
CA GLU A 23 14.48 -7.66 0.34
C GLU A 23 13.30 -8.64 0.28
N LYS A 24 12.45 -8.69 1.31
CA LYS A 24 11.37 -9.69 1.40
C LYS A 24 10.06 -9.20 0.80
N ALA A 25 9.80 -7.90 0.84
CA ALA A 25 8.59 -7.33 0.27
C ALA A 25 8.83 -5.90 -0.22
N GLN A 26 8.21 -5.57 -1.36
CA GLN A 26 8.00 -4.18 -1.74
C GLN A 26 6.83 -3.61 -0.93
N VAL A 27 6.96 -2.40 -0.41
CA VAL A 27 6.03 -1.85 0.58
C VAL A 27 5.35 -0.61 0.04
N ALA A 28 4.01 -0.63 0.05
CA ALA A 28 3.19 0.53 -0.26
C ALA A 28 2.49 1.06 1.00
N VAL A 29 2.18 2.36 0.99
CA VAL A 29 1.35 3.03 2.00
C VAL A 29 0.05 3.51 1.38
N LEU A 30 -1.02 3.44 2.17
CA LEU A 30 -2.24 4.18 1.90
C LEU A 30 -2.33 5.35 2.87
N SER A 31 -2.02 6.54 2.39
CA SER A 31 -2.06 7.81 3.11
C SER A 31 -3.40 8.51 2.94
N VAL A 32 -3.89 9.16 4.00
CA VAL A 32 -5.10 10.00 3.91
C VAL A 32 -4.85 11.24 3.06
N HIS A 33 -3.63 11.79 3.10
CA HIS A 33 -3.28 12.99 2.33
C HIS A 33 -2.78 12.66 0.93
N LEU A 34 -2.01 11.58 0.78
CA LEU A 34 -1.29 11.28 -0.46
C LEU A 34 -1.87 10.09 -1.24
N GLY A 35 -2.82 9.35 -0.66
CA GLY A 35 -3.40 8.18 -1.32
C GLY A 35 -2.44 6.99 -1.32
N PHE A 36 -2.51 6.15 -2.35
CA PHE A 36 -1.63 5.00 -2.49
C PHE A 36 -0.27 5.44 -3.04
N GLY A 37 0.81 5.09 -2.34
CA GLY A 37 2.17 5.43 -2.75
C GLY A 37 3.20 4.41 -2.28
N ALA A 38 4.38 4.42 -2.88
CA ALA A 38 5.50 3.60 -2.41
C ALA A 38 6.02 4.10 -1.06
N ALA A 39 6.36 3.20 -0.14
CA ALA A 39 6.76 3.57 1.21
C ALA A 39 8.15 4.26 1.27
N GLU A 40 8.92 4.17 0.18
CA GLU A 40 10.19 4.86 -0.05
C GLU A 40 9.99 6.35 -0.36
N MET A 41 8.79 6.75 -0.77
CA MET A 41 8.51 8.14 -1.12
C MET A 41 8.51 9.02 0.14
N PRO A 42 8.99 10.28 0.02
CA PRO A 42 8.92 11.24 1.11
C PRO A 42 7.48 11.47 1.56
N ILE A 43 7.27 11.54 2.86
CA ILE A 43 5.99 11.95 3.45
C ILE A 43 6.19 13.07 4.46
N GLU A 44 5.24 14.00 4.49
CA GLU A 44 5.13 15.01 5.54
C GLU A 44 4.48 14.41 6.79
N ILE A 45 4.88 14.87 7.98
CA ILE A 45 4.28 14.42 9.23
C ILE A 45 2.89 15.06 9.35
N TYR A 46 1.87 14.24 9.57
CA TYR A 46 0.51 14.70 9.84
C TYR A 46 -0.19 13.73 10.80
N ASP A 47 -1.21 14.22 11.49
CA ASP A 47 -2.13 13.40 12.29
C ASP A 47 -3.53 13.49 11.70
N ALA A 48 -3.89 12.50 10.87
CA ALA A 48 -5.20 12.40 10.24
C ALA A 48 -5.65 10.94 10.18
N ARG A 49 -6.95 10.73 10.43
CA ARG A 49 -7.59 9.41 10.39
C ARG A 49 -8.44 9.27 9.14
N MET A 50 -8.42 8.07 8.55
CA MET A 50 -9.32 7.72 7.46
C MET A 50 -10.78 7.80 7.95
N THR A 51 -11.65 8.39 7.14
CA THR A 51 -13.10 8.48 7.37
C THR A 51 -13.85 7.72 6.28
N GLU A 52 -15.10 7.34 6.54
CA GLU A 52 -15.94 6.66 5.54
C GLU A 52 -16.15 7.50 4.27
N THR A 53 -16.28 8.82 4.41
CA THR A 53 -16.37 9.74 3.26
C THR A 53 -15.10 9.71 2.42
N MET A 54 -13.92 9.67 3.05
CA MET A 54 -12.65 9.53 2.35
C MET A 54 -12.53 8.17 1.65
N VAL A 55 -12.96 7.09 2.30
CA VAL A 55 -12.99 5.75 1.68
C VAL A 55 -13.86 5.76 0.43
N ALA A 56 -15.08 6.31 0.50
CA ALA A 56 -15.96 6.41 -0.67
C ALA A 56 -15.36 7.28 -1.79
N ALA A 57 -14.69 8.38 -1.44
CA ALA A 57 -14.02 9.24 -2.39
C ALA A 57 -12.82 8.56 -3.07
N MET A 58 -12.01 7.79 -2.33
CA MET A 58 -10.91 7.02 -2.90
C MET A 58 -11.42 5.88 -3.80
N LYS A 59 -12.47 5.16 -3.38
CA LYS A 59 -13.04 4.02 -4.12
C LYS A 59 -13.84 4.41 -5.37
N SER A 60 -14.30 5.65 -5.47
CA SER A 60 -14.91 6.14 -6.71
C SER A 60 -13.89 6.49 -7.80
N GLY A 61 -12.59 6.41 -7.49
CA GLY A 61 -11.51 6.53 -8.45
C GLY A 61 -11.07 5.19 -9.06
N ASP A 62 -10.32 5.30 -10.14
CA ASP A 62 -9.59 4.23 -10.82
C ASP A 62 -8.07 4.37 -10.62
N LEU A 63 -7.28 3.59 -11.37
CA LEU A 63 -5.82 3.65 -11.29
C LEU A 63 -5.24 4.98 -11.75
N GLY A 64 -5.95 5.79 -12.55
CA GLY A 64 -5.50 7.11 -13.00
C GLY A 64 -5.98 8.26 -12.12
N THR A 65 -6.81 7.97 -11.11
CA THR A 65 -7.39 8.98 -10.25
C THR A 65 -6.36 9.49 -9.26
N ARG A 66 -6.03 10.77 -9.38
CA ARG A 66 -5.08 11.46 -8.51
C ARG A 66 -5.65 11.66 -7.12
N TRP A 67 -4.79 11.57 -6.11
CA TRP A 67 -5.13 11.91 -4.73
C TRP A 67 -4.11 12.88 -4.11
N PRO A 68 -4.55 13.94 -3.40
CA PRO A 68 -5.94 14.37 -3.28
C PRO A 68 -6.49 14.82 -4.64
N ARG A 69 -7.82 14.77 -4.81
CA ARG A 69 -8.42 15.17 -6.09
C ARG A 69 -8.13 16.65 -6.35
N PRO A 70 -7.58 17.02 -7.52
CA PRO A 70 -7.33 18.42 -7.85
C PRO A 70 -8.62 19.24 -7.77
N THR A 71 -8.59 20.35 -7.04
CA THR A 71 -9.73 21.26 -6.86
C THR A 71 -9.84 22.32 -7.95
N SER A 72 -8.80 22.51 -8.79
CA SER A 72 -8.80 23.48 -9.89
C SER A 72 -8.15 22.93 -11.17
N HIS A 73 -8.60 23.44 -12.33
CA HIS A 73 -8.08 23.12 -13.66
C HIS A 73 -6.79 23.89 -14.05
N ALA A 74 -6.14 24.57 -13.10
CA ALA A 74 -4.97 25.40 -13.41
C ALA A 74 -3.72 24.56 -13.74
N ARG A 75 -3.02 24.94 -14.83
CA ARG A 75 -1.93 24.19 -15.46
C ARG A 75 -0.60 24.13 -14.68
N VAL A 76 -0.50 24.71 -13.50
CA VAL A 76 0.77 24.78 -12.74
C VAL A 76 0.55 24.37 -11.29
N MET A 77 0.61 23.05 -11.01
CA MET A 77 0.82 22.49 -9.66
C MET A 77 1.44 21.08 -9.78
N PRO A 78 2.32 20.65 -8.84
CA PRO A 78 2.79 19.27 -8.79
C PRO A 78 1.59 18.33 -8.68
N SER A 79 1.59 17.29 -9.51
CA SER A 79 0.51 16.31 -9.61
C SER A 79 0.23 15.63 -8.28
N GLY A 80 -1.04 15.49 -7.90
CA GLY A 80 -1.41 14.35 -7.06
C GLY A 80 -0.96 13.09 -7.78
N GLU A 81 -0.18 12.26 -7.11
CA GLU A 81 0.19 10.95 -7.63
C GLU A 81 -1.06 10.05 -7.68
N TYR A 82 -0.99 8.97 -8.45
CA TYR A 82 -2.12 8.07 -8.63
C TYR A 82 -1.67 6.61 -8.52
N PRO A 83 -2.56 5.69 -8.11
CA PRO A 83 -2.17 4.32 -7.80
C PRO A 83 -1.46 3.59 -8.96
N GLY A 84 -1.91 3.85 -10.19
CA GLY A 84 -1.34 3.29 -11.41
C GLY A 84 0.13 3.65 -11.64
N MET A 85 0.58 4.84 -11.22
CA MET A 85 1.98 5.26 -11.33
C MET A 85 2.85 4.43 -10.39
N HIS A 86 2.45 4.31 -9.12
CA HIS A 86 3.23 3.59 -8.12
C HIS A 86 3.26 2.09 -8.38
N ILE A 87 2.13 1.47 -8.71
CA ILE A 87 2.11 0.03 -8.98
C ILE A 87 2.93 -0.31 -10.23
N ALA A 88 2.94 0.57 -11.25
CA ALA A 88 3.79 0.36 -12.42
C ALA A 88 5.28 0.41 -12.07
N LEU A 89 5.70 1.28 -11.16
CA LEU A 89 7.08 1.31 -10.68
C LEU A 89 7.46 0.04 -9.93
N PHE A 90 6.55 -0.50 -9.11
CA PHE A 90 6.76 -1.74 -8.38
C PHE A 90 6.95 -2.96 -9.28
N THR A 91 6.30 -2.98 -10.44
CA THR A 91 6.30 -4.13 -11.35
C THR A 91 7.14 -3.92 -12.61
N GLU A 92 8.06 -2.95 -12.61
CA GLU A 92 8.84 -2.56 -13.80
C GLU A 92 7.96 -2.41 -15.06
N HIS A 93 6.88 -1.65 -14.93
CA HIS A 93 5.88 -1.43 -15.98
C HIS A 93 5.19 -2.71 -16.51
N ARG A 94 4.97 -3.70 -15.63
CA ARG A 94 4.30 -5.00 -15.85
C ARG A 94 5.22 -6.08 -16.43
N GLU A 95 6.52 -5.98 -16.20
CA GLU A 95 7.46 -7.06 -16.52
C GLU A 95 7.14 -8.33 -15.69
N PHE A 96 6.63 -8.13 -14.48
CA PHE A 96 6.07 -9.19 -13.64
C PHE A 96 4.77 -8.75 -12.98
N ALA A 97 4.06 -9.72 -12.39
CA ALA A 97 2.87 -9.47 -11.58
C ALA A 97 3.08 -10.05 -10.18
N PHE A 98 2.53 -9.38 -9.16
CA PHE A 98 2.59 -9.91 -7.80
C PHE A 98 1.70 -11.14 -7.66
N CYS A 99 2.28 -12.25 -7.19
CA CYS A 99 1.58 -13.50 -6.90
C CYS A 99 1.18 -13.63 -5.42
N ASP A 100 1.70 -12.76 -4.55
CA ASP A 100 1.37 -12.72 -3.13
C ASP A 100 1.35 -11.29 -2.62
N VAL A 101 0.27 -10.90 -1.95
CA VAL A 101 0.01 -9.53 -1.51
C VAL A 101 -0.53 -9.54 -0.08
N GLY A 102 0.17 -8.85 0.82
CA GLY A 102 -0.26 -8.64 2.21
C GLY A 102 -0.97 -7.30 2.38
N LEU A 103 -2.22 -7.31 2.85
CA LEU A 103 -2.96 -6.10 3.20
C LEU A 103 -3.02 -5.93 4.71
N THR A 104 -2.38 -4.88 5.22
CA THR A 104 -2.26 -4.68 6.68
C THR A 104 -2.80 -3.31 7.08
N GLY A 105 -3.78 -3.28 7.98
CA GLY A 105 -4.34 -2.01 8.45
C GLY A 105 -5.69 -2.19 9.13
N GLY A 106 -6.30 -1.06 9.53
CA GLY A 106 -7.67 -1.03 10.04
C GLY A 106 -8.71 -1.25 8.94
N TYR A 107 -9.97 -1.47 9.34
CA TYR A 107 -11.04 -1.88 8.40
C TYR A 107 -11.28 -0.89 7.24
N LEU A 108 -11.24 0.43 7.52
CA LEU A 108 -11.38 1.46 6.48
C LEU A 108 -10.23 1.44 5.48
N TYR A 109 -9.00 1.21 5.94
CA TYR A 109 -7.84 1.09 5.07
C TYR A 109 -7.92 -0.17 4.22
N LEU A 110 -8.32 -1.31 4.83
CA LEU A 110 -8.52 -2.55 4.08
C LEU A 110 -9.58 -2.40 2.99
N ASP A 111 -10.67 -1.69 3.23
CA ASP A 111 -11.72 -1.51 2.22
C ASP A 111 -11.19 -0.79 0.96
N VAL A 112 -10.35 0.24 1.14
CA VAL A 112 -9.68 0.91 0.02
C VAL A 112 -8.62 0.01 -0.61
N MET A 113 -7.80 -0.67 0.20
CA MET A 113 -6.75 -1.57 -0.31
C MET A 113 -7.32 -2.72 -1.15
N ARG A 114 -8.44 -3.33 -0.75
CA ARG A 114 -9.15 -4.35 -1.53
C ARG A 114 -9.56 -3.82 -2.90
N HIS A 115 -10.19 -2.64 -2.92
CA HIS A 115 -10.58 -1.98 -4.17
C HIS A 115 -9.38 -1.75 -5.09
N LEU A 116 -8.26 -1.28 -4.54
CA LEU A 116 -7.02 -1.07 -5.30
C LEU A 116 -6.45 -2.39 -5.83
N VAL A 117 -6.41 -3.46 -5.03
CA VAL A 117 -5.96 -4.79 -5.46
C VAL A 117 -6.82 -5.32 -6.59
N ASP A 118 -8.14 -5.15 -6.53
CA ASP A 118 -9.03 -5.56 -7.63
C ASP A 118 -8.73 -4.79 -8.92
N LEU A 119 -8.43 -3.50 -8.83
CA LEU A 119 -7.99 -2.71 -9.98
C LEU A 119 -6.62 -3.17 -10.50
N PHE A 120 -5.66 -3.45 -9.60
CA PHE A 120 -4.34 -3.94 -9.97
C PHE A 120 -4.40 -5.31 -10.66
N ARG A 121 -5.29 -6.20 -10.19
CA ARG A 121 -5.57 -7.50 -10.83
C ARG A 121 -6.14 -7.34 -12.23
N LYS A 122 -7.19 -6.51 -12.39
CA LYS A 122 -7.81 -6.24 -13.69
C LYS A 122 -6.82 -5.65 -14.69
N ALA A 123 -5.85 -4.90 -14.20
CA ALA A 123 -4.78 -4.32 -15.00
C ALA A 123 -3.59 -5.28 -15.21
N GLY A 124 -3.49 -6.40 -14.50
CA GLY A 124 -2.38 -7.36 -14.66
C GLY A 124 -1.10 -7.01 -13.88
N TYR A 125 -1.18 -6.11 -12.90
CA TYR A 125 -0.09 -5.85 -11.95
C TYR A 125 -0.04 -6.87 -10.80
N VAL A 126 -1.18 -7.51 -10.53
CA VAL A 126 -1.34 -8.60 -9.56
C VAL A 126 -1.91 -9.78 -10.31
N ALA A 127 -1.37 -10.98 -10.11
CA ALA A 127 -1.84 -12.17 -10.79
C ALA A 127 -3.31 -12.47 -10.42
N GLY A 128 -4.07 -13.02 -11.37
CA GLY A 128 -5.49 -13.34 -11.15
C GLY A 128 -5.71 -14.34 -10.01
N ASP A 129 -4.76 -15.26 -9.84
CA ASP A 129 -4.70 -16.28 -8.79
C ASP A 129 -3.81 -15.88 -7.59
N ALA A 130 -3.39 -14.61 -7.52
CA ALA A 130 -2.50 -14.15 -6.45
C ALA A 130 -3.07 -14.46 -5.05
N ARG A 131 -2.20 -14.86 -4.12
CA ARG A 131 -2.55 -15.01 -2.71
C ARG A 131 -2.75 -13.63 -2.09
N ILE A 132 -3.96 -13.34 -1.60
CA ILE A 132 -4.24 -12.10 -0.87
C ILE A 132 -4.38 -12.43 0.62
N THR A 133 -3.48 -11.91 1.45
CA THR A 133 -3.48 -12.13 2.90
C THR A 133 -3.86 -10.86 3.62
N GLU A 134 -5.00 -10.86 4.31
CA GLU A 134 -5.43 -9.72 5.12
C GLU A 134 -5.00 -9.85 6.58
N ILE A 135 -4.38 -8.80 7.11
CA ILE A 135 -3.84 -8.73 8.46
C ILE A 135 -4.53 -7.56 9.19
N ASN A 136 -5.69 -7.85 9.78
CA ASN A 136 -6.54 -6.91 10.52
C ASN A 136 -7.19 -7.61 11.72
N ARG A 137 -6.36 -7.89 12.72
CA ARG A 137 -6.75 -8.47 14.01
C ARG A 137 -6.34 -7.50 15.13
N SER A 138 -6.41 -7.93 16.40
CA SER A 138 -5.77 -7.16 17.47
C SER A 138 -4.27 -6.97 17.18
N ILE A 139 -3.70 -5.87 17.65
CA ILE A 139 -2.37 -5.45 17.22
C ILE A 139 -1.28 -6.51 17.45
N GLY A 140 -1.34 -7.24 18.57
CA GLY A 140 -0.40 -8.34 18.84
C GLY A 140 -0.47 -9.46 17.80
N LEU A 141 -1.68 -9.81 17.35
CA LEU A 141 -1.90 -10.80 16.31
C LEU A 141 -1.46 -10.27 14.95
N MET A 142 -1.77 -9.01 14.62
CA MET A 142 -1.32 -8.40 13.35
C MET A 142 0.21 -8.41 13.24
N ARG A 143 0.94 -8.07 14.30
CA ARG A 143 2.41 -8.11 14.30
C ARG A 143 2.94 -9.52 14.07
N ARG A 144 2.31 -10.53 14.68
CA ARG A 144 2.66 -11.94 14.49
C ARG A 144 2.39 -12.39 13.06
N ASP A 145 1.20 -12.07 12.54
CA ASP A 145 0.75 -12.52 11.23
C ASP A 145 1.54 -11.81 10.11
N LEU A 146 1.87 -10.51 10.27
CA LEU A 146 2.80 -9.79 9.38
C LEU A 146 4.19 -10.43 9.37
N ARG A 147 4.73 -10.76 10.54
CA ARG A 147 6.04 -11.44 10.63
C ARG A 147 6.00 -12.79 9.92
N ARG A 148 4.91 -13.54 10.07
CA ARG A 148 4.74 -14.84 9.39
C ARG A 148 4.70 -14.64 7.88
N TRP A 149 3.84 -13.76 7.38
CA TRP A 149 3.71 -13.48 5.95
C TRP A 149 5.04 -13.04 5.31
N LEU A 150 5.82 -12.19 5.98
CA LEU A 150 7.15 -11.76 5.51
C LEU A 150 8.21 -12.89 5.53
N ARG A 151 8.13 -13.81 6.50
CA ARG A 151 9.08 -14.94 6.58
C ARG A 151 8.76 -16.03 5.58
N ASP A 152 7.48 -16.25 5.30
CA ASP A 152 7.01 -17.26 4.36
C ASP A 152 7.39 -16.92 2.90
N GLN A 153 7.78 -15.67 2.60
CA GLN A 153 8.37 -15.27 1.30
C GLN A 153 9.75 -15.87 1.06
N ASN A 154 10.44 -16.24 2.14
CA ASN A 154 11.81 -16.71 2.14
C ASN A 154 11.82 -18.23 2.22
N GLY A 155 11.01 -18.90 1.40
CA GLY A 155 10.96 -20.37 1.31
C GLY A 155 12.35 -20.93 0.99
N GLU A 156 13.19 -21.03 2.02
CA GLU A 156 14.33 -21.91 2.04
C GLU A 156 13.74 -23.30 1.87
N ALA A 157 14.10 -23.90 0.73
CA ALA A 157 14.37 -25.32 0.69
C ALA A 157 15.19 -25.67 1.95
N GLY A 158 14.54 -26.30 2.90
CA GLY A 158 15.13 -26.94 4.07
C GLY A 158 14.61 -28.36 4.14
#